data_AF-A0A068SRC0-F1
#
_entry.id   AF-A0A068SRC0-F1
#
_cell.length_a   1.000
_cell.length_b   1.000
_cell.length_c   1.000
_cell.angle_alpha   90.00
_cell.angle_beta   90.00
_cell.angle_gamma   90.00
#
_symmetry.space_group_name_H-M   'P 1'
#
loop_
_entity.id
_entity.type
_entity.pdbx_description
1 polymer ?
#
loop_
_entity_poly.entity_id
_entity_poly.type
_entity_poly.pdbx_seq_one_letter_code
_entity_poly.pdbx_strand_id
1 'polypeptide(L)'
;MKTVPKLAVVAALTLTSAGGAFAQEFTKGTVKKLDTGTKKVTLIHEELKGLEMPAMTMVFQVGDDTLLAKLKEGAKVQFVAERVNGKLTVTQVK
;
A
#
# COMPACT_ATOMS: atom_id res chain seq x y z
N MET A 1 29.17 41.01 49.12
CA MET A 1 29.76 39.78 49.69
C MET A 1 28.58 38.87 50.05
N LYS A 2 28.26 37.80 49.31
CA LYS A 2 28.97 36.52 49.20
C LYS A 2 28.56 35.80 47.91
N THR A 3 29.49 34.99 47.40
CA THR A 3 29.62 34.38 46.07
C THR A 3 28.77 33.11 45.83
N VAL A 4 28.23 33.02 44.60
CA VAL A 4 28.01 31.91 43.61
C VAL A 4 28.42 30.45 43.94
N PRO A 5 28.15 29.42 43.07
CA PRO A 5 27.07 29.14 42.08
C PRO A 5 26.52 27.68 42.19
N LYS A 6 25.43 27.33 41.49
CA LYS A 6 25.13 25.91 41.16
C LYS A 6 24.61 25.74 39.72
N LEU A 7 25.50 25.16 38.91
CA LEU A 7 25.32 24.18 37.83
C LEU A 7 23.88 23.78 37.41
N ALA A 8 23.60 23.86 36.10
CA ALA A 8 22.88 22.87 35.26
C ALA A 8 22.83 23.43 33.80
N VAL A 9 23.73 23.07 32.89
CA VAL A 9 23.74 21.90 31.98
C VAL A 9 22.44 21.69 31.16
N VAL A 10 22.48 22.23 29.93
CA VAL A 10 22.05 21.72 28.61
C VAL A 10 20.94 20.65 28.54
N ALA A 11 19.88 20.92 27.76
CA ALA A 11 19.29 19.96 26.82
C ALA A 11 18.37 20.67 25.80
N ALA A 12 18.94 21.09 24.67
CA ALA A 12 18.17 21.28 23.44
C ALA A 12 18.01 19.90 22.80
N LEU A 13 16.78 19.40 22.69
CA LEU A 13 16.47 18.27 21.82
C LEU A 13 15.16 18.56 21.10
N THR A 14 15.30 19.06 19.87
CA THR A 14 14.27 19.09 18.85
C THR A 14 13.87 17.65 18.53
N LEU A 15 12.70 17.20 19.00
CA LEU A 15 12.10 15.97 18.49
C LEU A 15 11.42 16.27 17.16
N THR A 16 12.19 16.14 16.08
CA THR A 16 11.68 15.92 14.74
C THR A 16 11.07 14.51 14.71
N SER A 17 9.78 14.37 14.99
CA SER A 17 9.09 13.09 14.85
C SER A 17 8.94 12.75 13.37
N ALA A 18 9.59 11.65 13.00
CA ALA A 18 9.67 11.04 11.69
C ALA A 18 8.32 11.01 10.96
N GLY A 19 8.33 11.47 9.71
CA GLY A 19 7.27 11.16 8.76
C GLY A 19 7.14 9.65 8.64
N GLY A 20 6.00 9.11 9.06
CA GLY A 20 5.63 7.74 8.81
C GLY A 20 5.62 7.51 7.31
N ALA A 21 6.65 6.86 6.79
CA ALA A 21 6.57 6.24 5.48
C ALA A 21 5.51 5.14 5.61
N PHE A 22 4.28 5.43 5.18
CA PHE A 22 3.28 4.40 4.93
C PHE A 22 3.86 3.49 3.86
N ALA A 23 4.56 2.44 4.28
CA ALA A 23 5.05 1.40 3.40
C ALA A 23 3.81 0.72 2.82
N GLN A 24 3.45 1.08 1.59
CA GLN A 24 2.35 0.44 0.91
C GLN A 24 2.74 -1.01 0.63
N GLU A 25 2.15 -1.97 1.35
CA GLU A 25 2.48 -3.39 1.20
C GLU A 25 1.96 -3.90 -0.14
N PHE A 26 2.89 -4.22 -1.04
CA PHE A 26 2.58 -4.87 -2.29
C PHE A 26 2.32 -6.36 -2.07
N THR A 27 1.15 -6.82 -2.47
CA THR A 27 0.80 -8.24 -2.49
C THR A 27 1.12 -8.82 -3.87
N LYS A 28 1.70 -10.02 -3.89
CA LYS A 28 1.93 -10.75 -5.12
C LYS A 28 0.62 -11.36 -5.61
N GLY A 29 0.41 -11.35 -6.91
CA GLY A 29 -0.69 -12.06 -7.53
C GLY A 29 -0.44 -12.40 -8.98
N THR A 30 -1.35 -13.19 -9.54
CA THR A 30 -1.34 -13.57 -10.95
C THR A 30 -2.65 -13.12 -11.58
N VAL A 31 -2.55 -12.41 -12.71
CA VAL A 31 -3.71 -11.99 -13.49
C VAL A 31 -4.31 -13.23 -14.15
N LYS A 32 -5.50 -13.63 -13.71
CA LYS A 32 -6.24 -14.73 -14.32
C LYS A 32 -7.03 -14.28 -15.54
N LYS A 33 -7.65 -13.10 -15.44
CA LYS A 33 -8.50 -12.53 -16.49
C LYS A 33 -8.53 -11.00 -16.37
N LEU A 34 -8.53 -10.29 -17.50
CA LEU A 34 -8.57 -8.84 -17.56
C LEU A 34 -9.77 -8.38 -18.41
N ASP A 35 -10.72 -7.70 -17.79
CA ASP A 35 -11.89 -7.13 -18.46
C ASP A 35 -11.75 -5.60 -18.56
N THR A 36 -11.08 -5.13 -19.61
CA THR A 36 -10.86 -3.69 -19.88
C THR A 36 -12.16 -2.92 -20.09
N GLY A 37 -13.19 -3.55 -20.67
CA GLY A 37 -14.50 -2.93 -20.89
C GLY A 37 -15.26 -2.59 -19.61
N THR A 38 -15.03 -3.33 -18.51
CA THR A 38 -15.67 -3.07 -17.21
C THR A 38 -14.69 -2.60 -16.14
N LYS A 39 -13.41 -2.38 -16.52
CA LYS A 39 -12.31 -2.02 -15.63
C LYS A 39 -12.16 -2.97 -14.44
N LYS A 40 -12.32 -4.27 -14.70
CA LYS A 40 -12.19 -5.33 -13.69
C LYS A 40 -11.03 -6.26 -14.04
N VAL A 41 -10.35 -6.74 -13.02
CA VAL A 41 -9.30 -7.74 -13.15
C VAL A 41 -9.55 -8.87 -12.17
N THR A 42 -9.50 -10.10 -12.65
CA THR A 42 -9.52 -11.29 -11.80
C THR A 42 -8.08 -11.62 -11.44
N LEU A 43 -7.74 -11.49 -10.16
CA LEU A 43 -6.40 -11.75 -9.64
C LEU A 43 -6.45 -12.96 -8.71
N ILE A 44 -5.52 -13.88 -8.90
CA ILE A 44 -5.16 -14.90 -7.92
C ILE A 44 -4.12 -14.24 -7.03
N HIS A 45 -4.53 -13.80 -5.85
CA HIS A 45 -3.66 -13.07 -4.95
C HIS A 45 -3.15 -13.97 -3.83
N GLU A 46 -1.96 -13.65 -3.33
CA GLU A 46 -1.48 -14.19 -2.06
C GLU A 46 -2.19 -13.49 -0.89
N GLU A 47 -1.73 -13.73 0.33
CA GLU A 47 -2.27 -13.06 1.51
C GLU A 47 -2.24 -11.52 1.36
N LEU A 48 -3.42 -10.91 1.43
CA LEU A 48 -3.62 -9.46 1.44
C LEU A 48 -3.67 -9.00 2.89
N LYS A 49 -2.51 -8.73 3.49
CA LYS A 49 -2.43 -8.27 4.87
C LYS A 49 -3.22 -6.98 5.14
N GLY A 50 -3.18 -6.03 4.20
CA GLY A 50 -3.91 -4.76 4.32
C GLY A 50 -5.44 -4.91 4.31
N LEU A 51 -5.96 -6.08 3.93
CA LEU A 51 -7.39 -6.41 3.93
C LEU A 51 -7.70 -7.65 4.78
N GLU A 52 -6.70 -8.20 5.46
CA GLU A 52 -6.78 -9.45 6.24
C GLU A 52 -7.41 -10.62 5.47
N MET A 53 -7.12 -10.73 4.16
CA MET A 53 -7.69 -11.79 3.29
C MET A 53 -6.64 -12.86 2.96
N PRO A 54 -6.99 -14.16 3.06
CA PRO A 54 -6.09 -15.25 2.69
C PRO A 54 -5.88 -15.30 1.16
N ALA A 55 -4.93 -16.11 0.70
CA ALA A 55 -4.68 -16.30 -0.72
C ALA A 55 -5.91 -16.93 -1.41
N MET A 56 -6.52 -16.20 -2.35
CA MET A 56 -7.69 -16.66 -3.10
C MET A 56 -7.82 -15.97 -4.47
N THR A 57 -8.79 -16.40 -5.27
CA THR A 57 -9.09 -15.78 -6.57
C THR A 57 -10.28 -14.84 -6.41
N MET A 58 -10.07 -13.55 -6.63
CA MET A 58 -11.13 -12.53 -6.53
C MET A 58 -11.04 -11.51 -7.66
N VAL A 59 -12.15 -10.78 -7.84
CA VAL A 59 -12.27 -9.70 -8.82
C VAL A 59 -12.01 -8.37 -8.13
N PHE A 60 -11.03 -7.65 -8.63
CA PHE A 60 -10.70 -6.30 -8.20
C PHE A 60 -11.09 -5.30 -9.29
N GLN A 61 -11.51 -4.10 -8.88
CA GLN A 61 -11.69 -2.99 -9.79
C GLN A 61 -10.36 -2.28 -10.01
N VAL A 62 -10.17 -1.69 -11.18
CA VAL A 62 -9.01 -0.85 -11.46
C VAL A 62 -9.54 0.52 -11.84
N GLY A 63 -9.24 1.53 -11.01
CA GLY A 63 -9.72 2.90 -11.25
C GLY A 63 -8.98 3.61 -12.39
N ASP A 64 -7.79 3.14 -12.73
CA ASP A 64 -6.86 3.78 -13.65
C ASP A 64 -6.62 2.91 -14.90
N ASP A 65 -6.89 3.48 -16.07
CA ASP A 65 -6.72 2.80 -17.36
C ASP A 65 -5.24 2.54 -17.68
N THR A 66 -4.32 3.34 -17.12
CA THR A 66 -2.88 3.12 -17.26
C THR A 66 -2.42 1.89 -16.47
N LEU A 67 -3.04 1.60 -15.33
CA LEU A 67 -2.80 0.38 -14.57
C LEU A 67 -3.36 -0.83 -15.32
N LEU A 68 -4.56 -0.73 -15.89
CA LEU A 68 -5.13 -1.79 -16.73
C LEU A 68 -4.21 -2.15 -17.90
N ALA A 69 -3.61 -1.16 -18.56
CA ALA A 69 -2.70 -1.38 -19.68
C ALA A 69 -1.39 -2.09 -19.28
N LYS A 70 -0.97 -1.98 -18.01
CA LYS A 70 0.19 -2.70 -17.46
C LYS A 70 -0.13 -4.14 -17.08
N LEU A 71 -1.40 -4.46 -16.90
CA LEU A 71 -1.86 -5.80 -16.55
C LEU A 71 -2.04 -6.62 -17.83
N LYS A 72 -1.62 -7.89 -17.77
CA LYS A 72 -1.79 -8.84 -18.87
C LYS A 72 -2.22 -10.18 -18.31
N GLU A 73 -3.15 -10.85 -18.98
CA GLU A 73 -3.59 -12.18 -18.58
C GLU A 73 -2.41 -13.17 -18.53
N GLY A 74 -2.35 -13.95 -17.46
CA GLY A 74 -1.24 -14.86 -17.15
C GLY A 74 -0.01 -14.20 -16.52
N ALA A 75 0.04 -12.87 -16.42
CA ALA A 75 1.18 -12.18 -15.83
C ALA A 75 1.18 -12.27 -14.30
N LYS A 76 2.37 -12.45 -13.72
CA LYS A 76 2.61 -12.28 -12.29
C LYS A 76 2.92 -10.81 -12.03
N VAL A 77 2.19 -10.22 -11.10
CA VAL A 77 2.30 -8.79 -10.78
C VAL A 77 2.33 -8.60 -9.27
N GLN A 78 2.88 -7.47 -8.84
CA GLN A 78 2.78 -7.04 -7.46
C GLN A 78 1.82 -5.87 -7.41
N PHE A 79 0.74 -5.98 -6.64
CA PHE A 79 -0.30 -4.97 -6.62
C PHE A 79 -0.70 -4.61 -5.20
N VAL A 80 -1.26 -3.42 -5.05
CA VAL A 80 -1.88 -2.97 -3.81
C VAL A 80 -3.37 -2.85 -4.08
N ALA A 81 -4.17 -3.48 -3.24
CA ALA A 81 -5.61 -3.35 -3.26
C ALA A 81 -6.11 -2.75 -1.96
N GLU A 82 -7.06 -1.83 -2.10
CA GLU A 82 -7.70 -1.14 -1.00
C GLU A 82 -9.20 -1.19 -1.16
N ARG A 83 -9.92 -1.05 -0.05
CA ARG A 83 -11.38 -0.99 -0.07
C ARG A 83 -11.82 0.46 -0.24
N VAL A 84 -12.14 0.85 -1.47
CA VAL A 84 -12.63 2.19 -1.81
C VAL A 84 -14.15 2.13 -1.97
N ASN A 85 -14.89 2.90 -1.18
CA ASN A 85 -16.37 2.90 -1.20
C ASN A 85 -16.99 1.49 -1.07
N GLY A 86 -16.41 0.64 -0.22
CA GLY A 86 -16.85 -0.74 -0.02
C GLY A 86 -16.42 -1.74 -1.11
N LYS A 87 -15.75 -1.28 -2.18
CA LYS A 87 -15.31 -2.09 -3.33
C LYS A 87 -13.80 -2.30 -3.30
N LEU A 88 -13.35 -3.53 -3.58
CA LEU A 88 -11.94 -3.86 -3.69
C LEU A 88 -11.37 -3.25 -4.98
N THR A 89 -10.41 -2.34 -4.84
CA THR A 89 -9.85 -1.56 -5.94
C THR A 89 -8.33 -1.63 -5.92
N VAL A 90 -7.71 -1.95 -7.04
CA VAL A 90 -6.27 -1.89 -7.25
C VAL A 90 -5.86 -0.43 -7.37
N THR A 91 -5.03 0.03 -6.45
CA THR A 91 -4.54 1.41 -6.41
C THR A 91 -3.12 1.54 -6.96
N GLN A 92 -2.32 0.47 -6.90
CA GLN A 92 -0.98 0.42 -7.49
C GLN A 92 -0.67 -0.96 -8.06
N VAL A 93 0.12 -0.98 -9.14
CA VAL A 93 0.66 -2.19 -9.76
C VAL A 93 2.13 -1.93 -10.09
N LYS A 94 2.97 -2.93 -9.81
CA LYS A 94 4.39 -2.99 -10.12
C LYS A 94 4.69 -4.17 -11.03
#